data_AF-A0A6G5ABB0-F1
#
_entry.id   AF-A0A6G5ABB0-F1
#
_cell.length_a   1.000
_cell.length_b   1.000
_cell.length_c   1.000
_cell.angle_alpha   90.00
_cell.angle_beta   90.00
_cell.angle_gamma   90.00
#
_symmetry.space_group_name_H-M   'P 1'
#
loop_
_entity.id
_entity.type
_entity.pdbx_description
1 polymer ?
#
loop_
_entity_poly.entity_id
_entity_poly.type
_entity_poly.pdbx_seq_one_letter_code
_entity_poly.pdbx_strand_id
1 'polypeptide(L)'
;PSYALVCGDELITHSMDNWQKLPRRGCPLIFHSVLGRDLRESTCPSYFNPEEIKVVVDYVVSLLEGKSGLGVQIKGKDIGVVSPYRKQVLKIRSVLEKRGIEGVTVGSTEEFQGQERLAMIITTVRSDKNLLQNDFRHRIGFLKNRKRFNVAVTRAKALLIIVGNPYTLRTDHCWRKLLELCHRKGAMRGAEYDDSSDHMRELENRFAKAGIGECLSVEDQLVFEGKIPITQLTLQEEPQWREEL
;
A
#
# COMPACT_ATOMS: atom_id res chain seq x y z
N PRO A 1 29.62 2.03 25.32
CA PRO A 1 28.57 1.07 24.92
C PRO A 1 27.92 1.51 23.61
N SER A 2 28.46 0.96 22.53
CA SER A 2 28.12 1.23 21.13
C SER A 2 26.71 0.76 20.79
N TYR A 3 25.81 1.70 20.53
CA TYR A 3 24.52 1.44 19.91
C TYR A 3 24.76 1.01 18.45
N ALA A 4 24.62 -0.27 18.18
CA ALA A 4 24.55 -0.80 16.82
C ALA A 4 23.18 -0.42 16.23
N LEU A 5 23.12 0.73 15.55
CA LEU A 5 22.05 1.05 14.63
C LEU A 5 22.05 0.00 13.53
N VAL A 6 21.04 -0.87 13.50
CA VAL A 6 20.73 -1.70 12.34
C VAL A 6 20.14 -0.76 11.28
N CYS A 7 21.02 0.01 10.63
CA CYS A 7 20.71 0.65 9.36
C CYS A 7 20.57 -0.50 8.35
N GLY A 8 19.38 -0.68 7.80
CA GLY A 8 19.29 -1.32 6.49
C GLY A 8 20.24 -0.57 5.56
N ASP A 9 21.10 -1.31 4.87
CA ASP A 9 22.17 -0.76 4.02
C ASP A 9 21.64 0.45 3.23
N GLU A 10 22.17 1.65 3.49
CA GLU A 10 21.72 2.89 2.86
C GLU A 10 21.71 2.77 1.33
N LEU A 11 22.62 1.95 0.79
CA LEU A 11 22.70 1.61 -0.63
C LEU A 11 21.43 0.93 -1.14
N ILE A 12 20.81 0.06 -0.33
CA ILE A 12 19.55 -0.62 -0.68
C ILE A 12 18.39 0.36 -0.58
N THR A 13 18.31 1.13 0.50
CA THR A 13 17.19 2.06 0.75
C THR A 13 17.09 3.13 -0.34
N HIS A 14 18.23 3.68 -0.77
CA HIS A 14 18.30 4.69 -1.84
C HIS A 14 18.37 4.09 -3.25
N SER A 15 18.36 2.76 -3.39
CA SER A 15 18.51 2.10 -4.68
C SER A 15 17.38 2.40 -5.66
N MET A 16 16.22 2.88 -5.22
CA MET A 16 15.09 3.17 -6.11
C MET A 16 14.85 4.66 -6.36
N ASP A 17 15.68 5.56 -5.80
CA ASP A 17 15.51 7.02 -5.88
C ASP A 17 15.54 7.58 -7.31
N ASN A 18 16.24 6.88 -8.20
CA ASN A 18 16.41 7.27 -9.60
C ASN A 18 15.59 6.40 -10.57
N TRP A 19 14.66 5.59 -10.06
CA TRP A 19 13.83 4.76 -10.92
C TRP A 19 12.99 5.61 -11.86
N GLN A 20 13.06 5.33 -13.16
CA GLN A 20 12.54 6.21 -14.23
C GLN A 20 11.02 6.44 -14.18
N LYS A 21 10.27 5.55 -13.53
CA LYS A 21 8.81 5.64 -13.43
C LYS A 21 8.33 6.46 -12.22
N LEU A 22 9.24 6.96 -11.37
CA LEU A 22 8.87 7.84 -10.26
C LEU A 22 8.29 9.17 -10.77
N PRO A 23 7.16 9.65 -10.22
CA PRO A 23 6.63 10.98 -10.51
C PRO A 23 7.62 12.10 -10.19
N ARG A 24 8.40 11.92 -9.11
CA ARG A 24 9.46 12.84 -8.68
C ARG A 24 10.70 12.05 -8.31
N ARG A 25 11.85 12.43 -8.88
CA ARG A 25 13.16 11.84 -8.54
C ARG A 25 13.50 12.07 -7.06
N GLY A 26 14.15 11.09 -6.44
CA GLY A 26 14.48 11.12 -5.01
C GLY A 26 13.29 10.91 -4.08
N CYS A 27 12.13 10.53 -4.61
CA CYS A 27 10.95 10.19 -3.83
C CYS A 27 10.45 8.80 -4.25
N PRO A 28 10.94 7.72 -3.62
CA PRO A 28 10.57 6.35 -4.00
C PRO A 28 9.24 5.94 -3.35
N LEU A 29 8.25 6.80 -3.52
CA LEU A 29 6.87 6.64 -3.10
C LEU A 29 5.99 6.99 -4.29
N ILE A 30 5.01 6.14 -4.58
CA ILE A 30 4.00 6.43 -5.60
C ILE A 30 2.63 6.14 -5.02
N PHE A 31 1.71 7.09 -5.16
CA PHE A 31 0.29 6.81 -5.07
C PHE A 31 -0.33 6.92 -6.47
N HIS A 32 -0.75 5.79 -7.04
CA HIS A 32 -1.45 5.71 -8.32
C HIS A 32 -2.95 5.68 -8.06
N SER A 33 -3.59 6.83 -8.32
CA SER A 33 -5.03 7.05 -8.26
C SER A 33 -5.75 6.27 -9.36
N VAL A 34 -6.62 5.34 -8.95
CA VAL A 34 -7.45 4.53 -9.84
C VAL A 34 -8.92 4.70 -9.44
N LEU A 35 -9.72 5.28 -10.32
CA LEU A 35 -11.17 5.42 -10.17
C LEU A 35 -11.88 4.22 -10.84
N GLY A 36 -11.57 3.02 -10.37
CA GLY A 36 -12.08 1.76 -10.92
C GLY A 36 -13.42 1.35 -10.31
N ARG A 37 -13.83 0.11 -10.58
CA ARG A 37 -15.00 -0.50 -9.93
C ARG A 37 -14.58 -1.77 -9.20
N ASP A 38 -14.92 -1.88 -7.92
CA ASP A 38 -14.83 -3.17 -7.23
C ASP A 38 -15.97 -4.09 -7.70
N LEU A 39 -15.60 -5.18 -8.35
CA LEU A 39 -16.48 -6.23 -8.83
C LEU A 39 -16.47 -7.41 -7.87
N ARG A 40 -17.54 -8.21 -7.92
CA ARG A 40 -17.68 -9.46 -7.18
C ARG A 40 -18.26 -10.51 -8.11
N GLU A 41 -17.71 -11.72 -8.10
CA GLU A 41 -18.29 -12.86 -8.82
C GLU A 41 -19.46 -13.44 -8.02
N SER A 42 -20.51 -13.93 -8.71
CA SER A 42 -21.73 -14.46 -8.07
C SER A 42 -21.45 -15.59 -7.07
N THR A 43 -20.39 -16.36 -7.29
CA THR A 43 -20.00 -17.51 -6.47
C THR A 43 -18.94 -17.20 -5.41
N CYS A 44 -18.45 -15.96 -5.32
CA CYS A 44 -17.35 -15.60 -4.44
C CYS A 44 -17.65 -14.34 -3.61
N PRO A 45 -17.54 -14.37 -2.27
CA PRO A 45 -17.82 -13.19 -1.45
C PRO A 45 -16.74 -12.10 -1.55
N SER A 46 -15.61 -12.38 -2.19
CA SER A 46 -14.44 -11.49 -2.25
C SER A 46 -14.46 -10.59 -3.48
N TYR A 47 -13.98 -9.35 -3.31
CA TYR A 47 -13.96 -8.31 -4.34
C TYR A 47 -12.65 -8.30 -5.12
N PHE A 48 -12.68 -7.76 -6.33
CA PHE A 48 -11.50 -7.48 -7.15
C PHE A 48 -11.77 -6.24 -8.01
N ASN A 49 -10.71 -5.56 -8.43
CA ASN A 49 -10.78 -4.35 -9.23
C ASN A 49 -9.90 -4.52 -10.48
N PRO A 50 -10.49 -4.76 -11.66
CA PRO A 50 -9.76 -4.99 -12.91
C PRO A 50 -8.82 -3.83 -13.28
N GLU A 51 -9.26 -2.60 -13.04
CA GLU A 51 -8.48 -1.41 -13.36
C GLU A 51 -7.22 -1.32 -12.48
N GLU A 52 -7.36 -1.60 -11.18
CA GLU A 52 -6.19 -1.70 -10.28
C GLU A 52 -5.27 -2.87 -10.67
N ILE A 53 -5.81 -4.04 -11.03
CA ILE A 53 -5.00 -5.21 -11.45
C ILE A 53 -4.11 -4.84 -12.63
N LYS A 54 -4.67 -4.14 -13.63
CA LYS A 54 -3.90 -3.69 -14.80
C LYS A 54 -2.71 -2.83 -14.37
N VAL A 55 -2.96 -1.81 -13.54
CA VAL A 55 -1.92 -0.90 -13.05
C VAL A 55 -0.85 -1.62 -12.23
N VAL A 56 -1.25 -2.55 -11.35
CA VAL A 56 -0.32 -3.36 -10.55
C VAL A 56 0.59 -4.17 -11.46
N VAL A 57 0.03 -4.86 -12.45
CA VAL A 57 0.81 -5.70 -13.38
C VAL A 57 1.75 -4.83 -14.22
N ASP A 58 1.31 -3.66 -14.68
CA ASP A 58 2.16 -2.73 -15.43
C ASP A 58 3.35 -2.23 -14.60
N TYR A 59 3.17 -2.02 -13.30
CA TYR A 59 4.28 -1.72 -12.39
C TYR A 59 5.22 -2.90 -12.16
N VAL A 60 4.69 -4.12 -11.98
CA VAL A 60 5.51 -5.32 -11.85
C VAL A 60 6.40 -5.49 -13.09
N VAL A 61 5.83 -5.36 -14.29
CA VAL A 61 6.58 -5.42 -15.55
C VAL A 61 7.63 -4.31 -15.61
N SER A 62 7.25 -3.07 -15.31
CA SER A 62 8.18 -1.93 -15.33
C SER A 62 9.34 -2.09 -14.32
N LEU A 63 9.12 -2.78 -13.21
CA LEU A 63 10.18 -3.09 -12.24
C LEU A 63 11.13 -4.15 -12.79
N LEU A 64 10.62 -5.23 -13.37
CA LEU A 64 11.42 -6.33 -13.93
C LEU A 64 12.25 -5.93 -15.15
N GLU A 65 11.74 -5.00 -15.96
CA GLU A 65 12.48 -4.38 -17.07
C GLU A 65 13.54 -3.38 -16.56
N GLY A 66 13.40 -2.91 -15.31
CA GLY A 66 14.27 -1.93 -14.70
C GLY A 66 15.53 -2.50 -14.07
N LYS A 67 16.43 -1.58 -13.72
CA LYS A 67 17.59 -1.83 -12.86
C LYS A 67 17.45 -0.98 -11.60
N SER A 68 17.95 -1.48 -10.48
CA SER A 68 18.15 -0.67 -9.29
C SER A 68 19.24 0.37 -9.54
N GLY A 69 19.34 1.37 -8.66
CA GLY A 69 20.37 2.41 -8.66
C GLY A 69 21.79 1.87 -8.48
N LEU A 70 21.92 0.59 -8.10
CA LEU A 70 23.19 -0.15 -8.04
C LEU A 70 23.51 -0.85 -9.38
N GLY A 71 22.71 -0.64 -10.42
CA GLY A 71 22.87 -1.27 -11.74
C GLY A 71 22.44 -2.74 -11.77
N VAL A 72 21.89 -3.28 -10.68
CA VAL A 72 21.45 -4.68 -10.56
C VAL A 72 20.03 -4.81 -11.12
N GLN A 73 19.81 -5.84 -11.94
CA GLN A 73 18.47 -6.12 -12.46
C GLN A 73 17.53 -6.60 -11.34
N ILE A 74 16.35 -5.99 -11.28
CA ILE A 74 15.31 -6.35 -10.31
C ILE A 74 14.70 -7.69 -10.71
N LYS A 75 14.66 -8.65 -9.78
CA LYS A 75 14.08 -9.98 -10.01
C LYS A 75 12.70 -10.08 -9.35
N GLY A 76 11.90 -11.06 -9.76
CA GLY A 76 10.57 -11.28 -9.18
C GLY A 76 10.57 -11.38 -7.65
N LYS A 77 11.57 -12.06 -7.08
CA LYS A 77 11.75 -12.20 -5.62
C LYS A 77 11.94 -10.88 -4.87
N ASP A 78 12.33 -9.81 -5.57
CA ASP A 78 12.55 -8.48 -5.01
C ASP A 78 11.24 -7.66 -4.96
N ILE A 79 10.15 -8.20 -5.52
CA ILE A 79 8.86 -7.53 -5.65
C ILE A 79 7.80 -8.25 -4.80
N GLY A 80 7.08 -7.48 -3.98
CA GLY A 80 5.90 -7.93 -3.26
C GLY A 80 4.66 -7.17 -3.70
N VAL A 81 3.55 -7.88 -3.86
CA VAL A 81 2.22 -7.30 -4.10
C VAL A 81 1.31 -7.73 -2.96
N VAL A 82 0.77 -6.77 -2.23
CA VAL A 82 -0.17 -7.05 -1.13
C VAL A 82 -1.57 -6.59 -1.49
N SER A 83 -2.57 -7.40 -1.16
CA SER A 83 -3.97 -7.03 -1.26
C SER A 83 -4.78 -7.60 -0.10
N PRO A 84 -5.76 -6.84 0.43
CA PRO A 84 -6.70 -7.37 1.41
C PRO A 84 -7.70 -8.40 0.87
N TYR A 85 -7.85 -8.47 -0.45
CA TYR A 85 -8.89 -9.29 -1.07
C TYR A 85 -8.28 -10.50 -1.76
N ARG A 86 -8.65 -11.69 -1.28
CA ARG A 86 -8.22 -12.97 -1.85
C ARG A 86 -8.48 -13.06 -3.35
N LYS A 87 -9.62 -12.54 -3.84
CA LYS A 87 -9.93 -12.59 -5.28
C LYS A 87 -9.01 -11.70 -6.11
N GLN A 88 -8.64 -10.52 -5.60
CA GLN A 88 -7.63 -9.66 -6.21
C GLN A 88 -6.28 -10.38 -6.31
N VAL A 89 -5.82 -11.02 -5.22
CA VAL A 89 -4.58 -11.81 -5.19
C VAL A 89 -4.59 -12.89 -6.28
N LEU A 90 -5.66 -13.70 -6.34
CA LEU A 90 -5.77 -14.78 -7.32
C LEU A 90 -5.77 -14.27 -8.77
N LYS A 91 -6.45 -13.16 -9.05
CA LYS A 91 -6.49 -12.59 -10.39
C LYS A 91 -5.12 -12.04 -10.80
N ILE A 92 -4.42 -11.36 -9.89
CA ILE A 92 -3.05 -10.86 -10.17
C ILE A 92 -2.12 -12.04 -10.43
N ARG A 93 -2.10 -13.07 -9.56
CA ARG A 93 -1.28 -14.28 -9.76
C ARG A 93 -1.55 -14.90 -11.14
N SER A 94 -2.82 -15.09 -11.50
CA SER A 94 -3.21 -15.65 -12.80
C SER A 94 -2.74 -14.80 -13.99
N VAL A 95 -2.77 -13.47 -13.89
CA VAL A 95 -2.28 -12.59 -14.96
C VAL A 95 -0.76 -12.65 -15.08
N LEU A 96 -0.03 -12.68 -13.95
CA LEU A 96 1.43 -12.81 -13.95
C LEU A 96 1.88 -14.15 -14.54
N GLU A 97 1.24 -15.25 -14.14
CA GLU A 97 1.49 -16.60 -14.65
C GLU A 97 1.28 -16.67 -16.18
N LYS A 98 0.17 -16.12 -16.69
CA LYS A 98 -0.10 -16.05 -18.13
C LYS A 98 0.93 -15.23 -18.92
N ARG A 99 1.63 -14.31 -18.26
CA ARG A 99 2.70 -13.51 -18.85
C ARG A 99 4.09 -14.15 -18.66
N GLY A 100 4.18 -15.34 -18.06
CA GLY A 100 5.45 -16.01 -17.75
C GLY A 100 6.27 -15.28 -16.68
N ILE A 101 5.63 -14.48 -15.83
CA ILE A 101 6.31 -13.74 -14.76
C ILE A 101 6.30 -14.59 -13.49
N GLU A 102 7.50 -14.97 -13.04
CA GLU A 102 7.70 -15.84 -11.89
C GLU A 102 8.42 -15.14 -10.72
N GLY A 103 8.31 -15.71 -9.52
CA GLY A 103 9.03 -15.28 -8.32
C GLY A 103 8.44 -14.06 -7.60
N VAL A 104 7.46 -13.35 -8.19
CA VAL A 104 6.75 -12.26 -7.52
C VAL A 104 5.85 -12.81 -6.43
N THR A 105 6.04 -12.34 -5.20
CA THR A 105 5.14 -12.70 -4.09
C THR A 105 3.89 -11.85 -4.19
N VAL A 106 2.71 -12.46 -4.30
CA VAL A 106 1.42 -11.76 -4.32
C VAL A 106 0.55 -12.36 -3.22
N GLY A 107 0.14 -11.61 -2.21
CA GLY A 107 -0.51 -12.21 -1.03
C GLY A 107 -1.29 -11.22 -0.15
N SER A 108 -1.84 -11.72 0.96
CA SER A 108 -2.38 -10.86 2.02
C SER A 108 -1.25 -10.30 2.90
N THR A 109 -1.56 -9.35 3.79
CA THR A 109 -0.57 -8.78 4.72
C THR A 109 0.13 -9.82 5.59
N GLU A 110 -0.58 -10.88 5.96
CA GLU A 110 -0.10 -11.99 6.75
C GLU A 110 1.00 -12.79 6.01
N GLU A 111 0.90 -12.92 4.68
CA GLU A 111 1.93 -13.59 3.86
C GLU A 111 3.26 -12.80 3.83
N PHE A 112 3.24 -11.53 4.21
CA PHE A 112 4.44 -10.68 4.28
C PHE A 112 4.93 -10.42 5.71
N GLN A 113 4.37 -11.09 6.73
CA GLN A 113 4.84 -10.91 8.10
C GLN A 113 6.30 -11.37 8.23
N GLY A 114 7.18 -10.47 8.70
CA GLY A 114 8.62 -10.74 8.80
C GLY A 114 9.36 -10.83 7.45
N GLN A 115 8.67 -10.57 6.33
CA GLN A 115 9.27 -10.62 5.00
C GLN A 115 9.22 -9.25 4.32
N GLU A 116 10.38 -8.71 4.01
CA GLU A 116 10.51 -7.46 3.27
C GLU A 116 10.82 -7.73 1.80
N ARG A 117 10.51 -6.75 0.94
CA ARG A 117 10.84 -6.77 -0.48
C ARG A 117 11.48 -5.45 -0.87
N LEU A 118 12.29 -5.45 -1.93
CA LEU A 118 12.89 -4.23 -2.45
C LEU A 118 11.81 -3.21 -2.82
N ALA A 119 10.80 -3.68 -3.57
CA ALA A 119 9.63 -2.92 -3.95
C ALA A 119 8.36 -3.60 -3.45
N MET A 120 7.48 -2.84 -2.78
CA MET A 120 6.15 -3.28 -2.40
C MET A 120 5.08 -2.51 -3.18
N ILE A 121 4.08 -3.25 -3.67
CA ILE A 121 2.90 -2.71 -4.32
C ILE A 121 1.68 -3.06 -3.46
N ILE A 122 0.92 -2.06 -3.03
CA ILE A 122 -0.32 -2.25 -2.29
C ILE A 122 -1.50 -1.95 -3.21
N THR A 123 -2.43 -2.89 -3.40
CA THR A 123 -3.70 -2.65 -4.11
C THR A 123 -4.86 -2.75 -3.14
N THR A 124 -5.66 -1.68 -3.10
CA THR A 124 -6.71 -1.49 -2.07
C THR A 124 -8.10 -1.93 -2.52
N VAL A 125 -8.30 -2.11 -3.83
CA VAL A 125 -9.48 -2.68 -4.51
C VAL A 125 -10.73 -1.81 -4.44
N ARG A 126 -11.10 -1.33 -3.25
CA ARG A 126 -12.38 -0.66 -3.01
C ARG A 126 -12.40 0.71 -3.69
N SER A 127 -13.42 0.92 -4.52
CA SER A 127 -13.62 2.17 -5.27
C SER A 127 -15.06 2.70 -5.21
N ASP A 128 -15.97 2.00 -4.55
CA ASP A 128 -17.37 2.41 -4.43
C ASP A 128 -17.56 3.69 -3.60
N LYS A 129 -18.29 4.66 -4.19
CA LYS A 129 -18.69 5.93 -3.54
C LYS A 129 -19.94 5.77 -2.67
N ASN A 130 -20.76 4.73 -2.90
CA ASN A 130 -22.04 4.51 -2.23
C ASN A 130 -21.93 3.65 -0.95
N LEU A 131 -20.74 3.51 -0.38
CA LEU A 131 -20.45 2.79 0.88
C LEU A 131 -21.16 3.36 2.13
N LEU A 132 -22.05 4.32 1.92
CA LEU A 132 -22.60 5.22 2.91
C LEU A 132 -23.97 4.81 3.44
N GLN A 133 -24.56 3.74 2.91
CA GLN A 133 -25.78 3.17 3.45
C GLN A 133 -25.50 1.71 3.84
N ASN A 134 -25.38 1.50 5.15
CA ASN A 134 -25.43 0.23 5.89
C ASN A 134 -24.18 -0.67 5.99
N ASP A 135 -23.06 -0.36 5.32
CA ASP A 135 -21.96 -1.34 5.23
C ASP A 135 -20.56 -0.79 5.54
N PHE A 136 -20.51 0.37 6.18
CA PHE A 136 -19.27 1.13 6.46
C PHE A 136 -18.30 0.43 7.42
N ARG A 137 -18.80 -0.45 8.31
CA ARG A 137 -17.97 -1.23 9.24
C ARG A 137 -17.36 -2.47 8.58
N HIS A 138 -18.10 -3.16 7.71
CA HIS A 138 -17.66 -4.41 7.11
C HIS A 138 -16.86 -4.21 5.81
N ARG A 139 -17.14 -3.17 5.02
CA ARG A 139 -16.55 -2.98 3.68
C ARG A 139 -15.14 -2.38 3.67
N ILE A 140 -14.79 -1.56 4.67
CA ILE A 140 -13.49 -0.89 4.84
C ILE A 140 -12.65 -1.55 5.97
N GLY A 141 -13.16 -2.62 6.61
CA GLY A 141 -12.59 -3.19 7.85
C GLY A 141 -11.08 -3.52 7.79
N PHE A 142 -10.52 -3.83 6.63
CA PHE A 142 -9.07 -3.97 6.46
C PHE A 142 -8.33 -2.63 6.42
N LEU A 143 -8.85 -1.63 5.69
CA LEU A 143 -8.21 -0.32 5.57
C LEU A 143 -8.17 0.41 6.92
N LYS A 144 -9.11 0.11 7.82
CA LYS A 144 -9.12 0.58 9.22
C LYS A 144 -8.20 -0.20 10.15
N ASN A 145 -7.71 -1.37 9.73
CA ASN A 145 -6.81 -2.16 10.56
C ASN A 145 -5.39 -1.57 10.49
N ARG A 146 -5.05 -0.79 11.52
CA ARG A 146 -3.75 -0.13 11.68
C ARG A 146 -2.57 -1.08 11.59
N LYS A 147 -2.65 -2.25 12.23
CA LYS A 147 -1.55 -3.24 12.21
C LYS A 147 -1.28 -3.71 10.78
N ARG A 148 -2.33 -4.01 10.02
CA ARG A 148 -2.22 -4.42 8.62
C ARG A 148 -1.73 -3.30 7.70
N PHE A 149 -2.17 -2.06 7.94
CA PHE A 149 -1.65 -0.89 7.25
C PHE A 149 -0.15 -0.71 7.51
N ASN A 150 0.28 -0.72 8.77
CA ASN A 150 1.68 -0.56 9.15
C ASN A 150 2.52 -1.68 8.53
N VAL A 151 2.10 -2.94 8.63
CA VAL A 151 2.80 -4.05 7.98
C VAL A 151 2.93 -3.77 6.48
N ALA A 152 1.82 -3.53 5.78
CA ALA A 152 1.82 -3.33 4.32
C ALA A 152 2.76 -2.19 3.87
N VAL A 153 2.74 -1.05 4.57
CA VAL A 153 3.58 0.11 4.26
C VAL A 153 5.05 -0.15 4.59
N THR A 154 5.32 -0.81 5.72
CA THR A 154 6.68 -1.02 6.27
C THR A 154 7.48 -2.14 5.61
N ARG A 155 6.85 -2.98 4.77
CA ARG A 155 7.55 -4.09 4.09
C ARG A 155 8.45 -3.63 2.93
N ALA A 156 8.34 -2.37 2.51
CA ALA A 156 9.12 -1.81 1.42
C ALA A 156 10.52 -1.41 1.90
N LYS A 157 11.57 -2.00 1.31
CA LYS A 157 12.95 -1.58 1.59
C LYS A 157 13.34 -0.29 0.89
N ALA A 158 12.96 -0.18 -0.38
CA ALA A 158 13.44 0.91 -1.24
C ALA A 158 12.32 1.63 -1.97
N LEU A 159 11.22 0.95 -2.34
CA LEU A 159 10.13 1.55 -3.11
C LEU A 159 8.76 1.08 -2.62
N LEU A 160 7.87 2.05 -2.35
CA LEU A 160 6.48 1.80 -2.05
C LEU A 160 5.58 2.35 -3.15
N ILE A 161 4.74 1.49 -3.72
CA ILE A 161 3.70 1.86 -4.69
C ILE A 161 2.34 1.50 -4.11
N ILE A 162 1.43 2.46 -4.12
CA ILE A 162 0.05 2.27 -3.67
C ILE A 162 -0.85 2.47 -4.89
N VAL A 163 -1.76 1.53 -5.12
CA VAL A 163 -2.74 1.56 -6.19
C VAL A 163 -4.13 1.52 -5.55
N GLY A 164 -4.93 2.56 -5.79
CA GLY A 164 -6.23 2.64 -5.14
C GLY A 164 -7.02 3.89 -5.45
N ASN A 165 -8.26 3.91 -4.98
CA ASN A 165 -9.12 5.06 -5.09
C ASN A 165 -8.86 6.05 -3.93
N PRO A 166 -8.30 7.24 -4.20
CA PRO A 166 -7.95 8.19 -3.14
C PRO A 166 -9.18 8.69 -2.38
N TYR A 167 -10.35 8.77 -3.03
CA TYR A 167 -11.59 9.22 -2.40
C TYR A 167 -12.16 8.21 -1.40
N THR A 168 -11.96 6.92 -1.64
CA THR A 168 -12.30 5.86 -0.69
C THR A 168 -11.28 5.81 0.45
N LEU A 169 -9.99 5.95 0.13
CA LEU A 169 -8.91 5.83 1.09
C LEU A 169 -8.83 7.01 2.08
N ARG A 170 -9.12 8.25 1.66
CA ARG A 170 -9.11 9.40 2.58
C ARG A 170 -10.13 9.30 3.73
N THR A 171 -11.07 8.38 3.63
CA THR A 171 -12.06 8.14 4.69
C THR A 171 -11.38 7.55 5.93
N ASP A 172 -10.25 6.86 5.78
CA ASP A 172 -9.45 6.41 6.91
C ASP A 172 -8.35 7.42 7.26
N HIS A 173 -8.12 7.65 8.56
CA HIS A 173 -7.15 8.63 9.04
C HIS A 173 -5.71 8.34 8.59
N CYS A 174 -5.26 7.09 8.66
CA CYS A 174 -3.90 6.70 8.29
C CYS A 174 -3.68 6.85 6.79
N TRP A 175 -4.63 6.37 6.01
CA TRP A 175 -4.60 6.50 4.55
C TRP A 175 -4.69 7.96 4.10
N ARG A 176 -5.51 8.79 4.74
CA ARG A 176 -5.59 10.23 4.48
C ARG A 176 -4.24 10.92 4.69
N LYS A 177 -3.56 10.65 5.80
CA LYS A 177 -2.22 11.21 6.07
C LYS A 177 -1.19 10.77 5.05
N LEU A 178 -1.25 9.51 4.62
CA LEU A 178 -0.39 9.00 3.56
C LEU A 178 -0.68 9.65 2.20
N LEU A 179 -1.95 9.89 1.88
CA LEU A 179 -2.37 10.64 0.68
C LEU A 179 -1.86 12.09 0.71
N GLU A 180 -2.04 12.81 1.82
CA GLU A 180 -1.51 14.16 2.04
C GLU A 180 0.02 14.20 1.85
N LEU A 181 0.73 13.21 2.40
CA LEU A 181 2.17 13.05 2.23
C LEU A 181 2.55 12.84 0.76
N CYS A 182 1.86 11.95 0.06
CA CYS A 182 2.09 11.68 -1.36
C CYS A 182 1.84 12.93 -2.21
N HIS A 183 0.77 13.66 -1.94
CA HIS A 183 0.45 14.92 -2.63
C HIS A 183 1.54 15.96 -2.39
N ARG A 184 1.90 16.23 -1.13
CA ARG A 184 2.96 17.18 -0.75
C ARG A 184 4.33 16.83 -1.34
N LYS A 185 4.67 15.54 -1.41
CA LYS A 185 5.94 15.09 -2.00
C LYS A 185 5.93 15.08 -3.53
N GLY A 186 4.77 15.27 -4.18
CA GLY A 186 4.65 15.16 -5.64
C GLY A 186 4.73 13.71 -6.14
N ALA A 187 4.29 12.76 -5.31
CA ALA A 187 4.31 11.32 -5.54
C ALA A 187 2.99 10.77 -6.13
N MET A 188 2.07 11.65 -6.51
CA MET A 188 0.77 11.27 -7.08
C MET A 188 0.89 10.94 -8.58
N ARG A 189 0.12 9.96 -9.04
CA ARG A 189 -0.03 9.56 -10.45
C ARG A 189 -1.45 9.05 -10.72
N GLY A 190 -1.84 8.95 -11.98
CA GLY A 190 -3.11 8.36 -12.38
C GLY A 190 -4.22 9.40 -12.55
N ALA A 191 -5.45 9.05 -12.19
CA ALA A 191 -6.58 9.98 -12.28
C ALA A 191 -6.39 11.19 -11.37
N GLU A 192 -6.80 12.37 -11.85
CA GLU A 192 -6.71 13.62 -11.09
C GLU A 192 -7.42 13.48 -9.73
N TYR A 193 -6.68 13.82 -8.68
CA TYR A 193 -7.16 13.88 -7.32
C TYR A 193 -7.07 15.34 -6.87
N ASP A 194 -8.23 15.95 -6.65
CA ASP A 194 -8.34 17.25 -6.01
C ASP A 194 -8.69 17.03 -4.53
N ASP A 195 -7.87 17.61 -3.66
CA ASP A 195 -8.04 17.55 -2.21
C ASP A 195 -8.94 18.69 -1.71
N SER A 196 -9.93 19.12 -2.51
CA SER A 196 -10.83 20.20 -2.11
C SER A 196 -11.47 19.91 -0.75
N SER A 197 -11.26 20.85 0.15
CA SER A 197 -11.67 20.83 1.56
C SER A 197 -13.18 20.64 1.76
N ASP A 198 -14.00 20.92 0.75
CA ASP A 198 -15.46 20.75 0.80
C ASP A 198 -15.88 19.28 0.90
N HIS A 199 -15.25 18.38 0.14
CA HIS A 199 -15.50 16.95 0.28
C HIS A 199 -14.99 16.40 1.62
N MET A 200 -13.92 16.98 2.16
CA MET A 200 -13.39 16.62 3.49
C MET A 200 -14.37 17.00 4.58
N ARG A 201 -14.91 18.23 4.56
CA ARG A 201 -15.95 18.68 5.50
C ARG A 201 -17.19 17.80 5.46
N GLU A 202 -17.62 17.40 4.27
CA GLU A 202 -18.78 16.50 4.13
C GLU A 202 -18.50 15.12 4.75
N LEU A 203 -17.31 14.55 4.52
CA LEU A 203 -16.91 13.26 5.09
C LEU A 203 -16.69 13.33 6.61
N GLU A 204 -15.99 14.35 7.11
CA GLU A 204 -15.74 14.55 8.54
C GLU A 204 -17.05 14.72 9.32
N ASN A 205 -18.00 15.48 8.79
CA ASN A 205 -19.35 15.58 9.37
C ASN A 205 -20.06 14.22 9.45
N ARG A 206 -19.81 13.32 8.50
CA ARG A 206 -20.39 11.98 8.50
C ARG A 206 -19.68 11.03 9.44
N PHE A 207 -18.37 11.16 9.58
CA PHE A 207 -17.55 10.42 10.53
C PHE A 207 -17.83 10.80 11.97
N ALA A 208 -17.99 12.09 12.24
CA ALA A 208 -18.41 12.61 13.53
C ALA A 208 -19.80 12.08 13.90
N LYS A 209 -20.74 12.05 12.94
CA LYS A 209 -22.06 11.41 13.12
C LYS A 209 -21.99 9.90 13.34
N ALA A 210 -20.92 9.23 12.87
CA ALA A 210 -20.72 7.78 13.00
C ALA A 210 -19.81 7.36 14.17
N GLY A 211 -19.21 8.32 14.90
CA GLY A 211 -18.41 8.07 16.11
C GLY A 211 -17.08 7.35 15.87
N ILE A 212 -16.38 7.59 14.75
CA ILE A 212 -15.12 6.90 14.42
C ILE A 212 -13.97 7.92 14.34
N GLY A 213 -12.97 7.80 15.23
CA GLY A 213 -11.71 8.56 15.15
C GLY A 213 -10.70 8.14 16.23
N GLU A 214 -9.54 7.60 15.83
CA GLU A 214 -8.40 7.34 16.72
C GLU A 214 -7.12 8.00 16.19
N CYS A 215 -6.35 8.62 17.10
CA CYS A 215 -5.06 9.27 16.85
C CYS A 215 -3.92 8.24 16.70
N LEU A 216 -2.96 8.52 15.81
CA LEU A 216 -1.78 7.68 15.56
C LEU A 216 -0.82 7.69 16.76
N SER A 217 0.01 6.65 16.89
CA SER A 217 1.13 6.67 17.84
C SER A 217 2.21 7.68 17.37
N VAL A 218 3.06 8.11 18.29
CA VAL A 218 4.17 9.04 18.01
C VAL A 218 5.17 8.45 17.00
N GLU A 219 5.35 7.13 17.01
CA GLU A 219 6.25 6.41 16.10
C GLU A 219 5.76 6.43 14.64
N ASP A 220 4.45 6.26 14.44
CA ASP A 220 3.85 6.35 13.11
C ASP A 220 4.05 7.76 12.51
N GLN A 221 3.92 8.82 13.33
CA GLN A 221 4.19 10.19 12.89
C GLN A 221 5.63 10.37 12.38
N LEU A 222 6.61 9.77 13.05
CA LEU A 222 8.02 9.86 12.67
C LEU A 222 8.33 9.12 11.36
N VAL A 223 7.66 8.00 11.09
CA VAL A 223 7.74 7.29 9.79
C VAL A 223 7.15 8.15 8.67
N PHE A 224 6.00 8.80 8.88
CA PHE A 224 5.39 9.66 7.87
C PHE A 224 6.16 10.97 7.64
N GLU A 225 6.84 11.48 8.65
CA GLU A 225 7.75 12.63 8.52
C GLU A 225 9.07 12.29 7.82
N GLY A 226 9.33 11.01 7.53
CA GLY A 226 10.58 10.56 6.91
C GLY A 226 11.78 10.65 7.85
N LYS A 227 11.54 10.76 9.16
CA LYS A 227 12.57 10.75 10.20
C LYS A 227 13.04 9.33 10.54
N ILE A 228 12.24 8.33 10.19
CA ILE A 228 12.55 6.91 10.35
C ILE A 228 12.33 6.23 8.99
N PRO A 229 13.29 5.41 8.51
CA PRO A 229 13.08 4.60 7.32
C PRO A 229 11.96 3.59 7.57
N ILE A 230 11.14 3.37 6.54
CA ILE A 230 9.93 2.55 6.53
C ILE A 230 10.15 1.12 7.10
N THR A 231 11.39 0.62 7.10
CA THR A 231 11.81 -0.72 7.52
C THR A 231 11.91 -0.97 9.03
N GLN A 232 11.94 0.06 9.90
CA GLN A 232 12.23 -0.15 11.34
C GLN A 232 11.04 -0.59 12.23
N LEU A 233 9.81 -0.67 11.72
CA LEU A 233 8.61 -0.94 12.54
C LEU A 233 8.26 -2.43 12.77
N THR A 234 9.11 -3.39 12.42
CA THR A 234 8.81 -4.83 12.67
C THR A 234 9.91 -5.60 13.38
N LEU A 235 10.44 -5.04 14.46
CA LEU A 235 11.18 -5.84 15.42
C LEU A 235 10.80 -5.42 16.83
N GLN A 236 9.56 -5.70 17.22
CA GLN A 236 9.16 -6.04 18.59
C GLN A 236 7.63 -6.18 18.64
N GLU A 237 7.18 -7.43 18.64
CA GLU A 237 6.03 -7.97 19.39
C GLU A 237 5.62 -9.29 18.71
N GLU A 238 6.05 -10.40 19.30
CA GLU A 238 5.48 -11.71 18.99
C GLU A 238 3.99 -11.70 19.38
N PRO A 239 3.05 -12.10 18.49
CA PRO A 239 1.65 -12.08 18.84
C PRO A 239 1.30 -13.25 19.77
N GLN A 240 0.76 -12.94 20.96
CA GLN A 240 0.35 -13.88 22.02
C GLN A 240 -0.81 -14.85 21.68
N TRP A 241 -1.36 -14.87 20.46
CA TRP A 241 -2.60 -15.61 20.16
C TRP A 241 -2.39 -17.02 19.58
N ARG A 242 -1.28 -17.70 19.88
CA ARG A 242 -1.09 -19.12 19.51
C ARG A 242 -1.92 -20.11 20.34
N GLU A 243 -2.70 -19.65 21.32
CA GLU A 243 -3.42 -20.52 22.26
C GLU A 243 -4.95 -20.58 22.06
N GLU A 244 -5.50 -19.98 21.01
CA GLU A 244 -6.95 -20.10 20.70
C GLU A 244 -7.20 -20.78 19.35
N LEU A 245 -6.80 -22.05 19.25
CA LEU A 245 -7.33 -23.03 18.31
C LEU A 245 -7.74 -24.30 19.06
#